data_AF-A4UNB3-F1
#
_entry.id   AF-A4UNB3-F1
#
_cell.length_a   1.000
_cell.length_b   1.000
_cell.length_c   1.000
_cell.angle_alpha   90.00
_cell.angle_beta   90.00
_cell.angle_gamma   90.00
#
_symmetry.space_group_name_H-M   'P 1'
#
loop_
_entity.id
_entity.type
_entity.pdbx_description
1 polymer ?
#
loop_
_entity_poly.entity_id
_entity_poly.type
_entity_poly.pdbx_seq_one_letter_code
_entity_poly.pdbx_strand_id
1 'polypeptide(L)'
;GLTEAEARRRSIETDSRTLPLDAVPRALVNFDTRGFIKVVAEAGTGRLLETQVGASDAGEVIQAAALAIRAKMTVHDLADQ
;
A
#
# COMPACT_ATOMS: atom_id res chain seq x y z
N GLY A 1 3.88 -9.32 2.29
CA GLY A 1 2.46 -9.40 1.88
C GLY A 1 2.29 -10.54 0.90
N LEU A 2 1.19 -10.53 0.15
CA LEU A 2 0.94 -11.43 -0.98
C LEU A 2 0.93 -10.58 -2.26
N THR A 3 1.91 -10.80 -3.14
CA THR A 3 2.00 -10.04 -4.39
C THR A 3 0.81 -10.29 -5.29
N GLU A 4 0.50 -9.37 -6.21
CA GLU A 4 -0.55 -9.61 -7.22
C GLU A 4 -0.32 -10.92 -8.00
N ALA A 5 0.95 -11.23 -8.33
CA ALA A 5 1.29 -12.45 -9.04
C ALA A 5 1.01 -13.70 -8.19
N GLU A 6 1.29 -13.66 -6.90
CA GLU A 6 0.96 -14.74 -5.96
C GLU A 6 -0.53 -14.86 -5.69
N ALA A 7 -1.24 -13.73 -5.61
CA ALA A 7 -2.69 -13.66 -5.44
C ALA A 7 -3.42 -14.29 -6.65
N ARG A 8 -3.01 -13.94 -7.87
CA ARG A 8 -3.53 -14.54 -9.09
C ARG A 8 -3.30 -16.06 -9.15
N ARG A 9 -2.13 -16.55 -8.71
CA ARG A 9 -1.88 -18.01 -8.61
C ARG A 9 -2.79 -18.71 -7.61
N ARG A 10 -3.38 -17.98 -6.66
CA ARG A 10 -4.37 -18.48 -5.69
C ARG A 10 -5.82 -18.22 -6.12
N SER A 11 -6.03 -17.77 -7.36
CA SER A 11 -7.35 -17.35 -7.87
C SER A 11 -7.99 -16.23 -7.04
N ILE A 12 -7.18 -15.37 -6.43
CA ILE A 12 -7.63 -14.17 -5.72
C ILE A 12 -7.59 -13.02 -6.72
N GLU A 13 -8.75 -12.42 -6.98
CA GLU A 13 -8.85 -11.20 -7.76
C GLU A 13 -8.35 -10.00 -6.94
N THR A 14 -7.55 -9.14 -7.55
CA THR A 14 -6.87 -8.04 -6.84
C THR A 14 -7.21 -6.71 -7.46
N ASP A 15 -7.42 -5.70 -6.63
CA ASP A 15 -7.39 -4.30 -7.02
C ASP A 15 -6.08 -3.65 -6.52
N SER A 16 -5.45 -2.83 -7.35
CA SER A 16 -4.23 -2.13 -6.97
C SER A 16 -4.24 -0.67 -7.38
N ARG A 17 -3.61 0.16 -6.54
CA ARG A 17 -3.51 1.60 -6.73
C ARG A 17 -2.09 2.04 -6.39
N THR A 18 -1.59 2.99 -7.17
CA THR A 18 -0.28 3.60 -6.95
C THR A 18 -0.47 5.09 -6.75
N LEU A 19 0.08 5.61 -5.65
CA LEU A 19 0.11 7.02 -5.31
C LEU A 19 1.55 7.54 -5.51
N PRO A 20 1.79 8.47 -6.44
CA PRO A 20 3.09 9.13 -6.55
C PRO A 20 3.33 10.05 -5.34
N LEU A 21 4.60 10.22 -4.93
CA LEU A 21 4.92 11.04 -3.75
C LEU A 21 4.73 12.55 -3.98
N ASP A 22 4.60 13.02 -5.21
CA ASP A 22 4.19 14.41 -5.49
C ASP A 22 2.74 14.72 -5.08
N ALA A 23 1.92 13.69 -4.83
CA ALA A 23 0.59 13.80 -4.26
C ALA A 23 0.57 13.66 -2.73
N VAL A 24 1.73 13.49 -2.07
CA VAL A 24 1.84 13.30 -0.62
C VAL A 24 2.28 14.61 0.06
N PRO A 25 1.46 15.23 0.92
CA PRO A 25 1.77 16.53 1.54
C PRO A 25 3.11 16.58 2.28
N ARG A 26 3.46 15.52 3.02
CA ARG A 26 4.76 15.45 3.73
C ARG A 26 5.94 15.43 2.76
N ALA A 27 5.83 14.72 1.63
CA ALA A 27 6.87 14.67 0.61
C ALA A 27 7.05 16.03 -0.10
N LEU A 28 5.96 16.76 -0.32
CA LEU A 28 5.99 18.15 -0.82
C LEU A 28 6.72 19.08 0.16
N VAL A 29 6.37 19.03 1.45
CA VAL A 29 7.00 19.84 2.50
C VAL A 29 8.49 19.50 2.66
N ASN A 30 8.85 18.23 2.53
CA ASN A 30 10.23 17.76 2.63
C ASN A 30 11.04 18.00 1.34
N PHE A 31 10.43 18.50 0.27
CA PHE A 31 11.03 18.64 -1.07
C PHE A 31 11.64 17.33 -1.62
N ASP A 32 11.11 16.16 -1.21
CA ASP A 32 11.51 14.84 -1.69
C ASP A 32 10.29 14.07 -2.22
N THR A 33 9.87 14.43 -3.43
CA THR A 33 8.69 13.88 -4.11
C THR A 33 9.01 12.69 -5.02
N ARG A 34 10.27 12.24 -5.04
CA ARG A 34 10.69 11.10 -5.86
C ARG A 34 10.23 9.82 -5.21
N GLY A 35 9.31 9.13 -5.85
CA GLY A 35 8.89 7.82 -5.38
C GLY A 35 7.41 7.54 -5.57
N PHE A 36 6.98 6.43 -4.96
CA PHE A 36 5.60 5.99 -4.99
C PHE A 36 5.26 5.10 -3.79
N ILE A 37 3.96 5.01 -3.52
CA ILE A 37 3.34 4.02 -2.63
C ILE A 37 2.35 3.24 -3.48
N LYS A 38 2.51 1.92 -3.59
CA LYS A 38 1.54 1.03 -4.23
C LYS A 38 0.89 0.15 -3.18
N VAL A 39 -0.44 0.07 -3.21
CA VAL A 39 -1.23 -0.82 -2.37
C VAL A 39 -1.94 -1.84 -3.25
N VAL A 40 -1.98 -3.08 -2.78
CA VAL A 40 -2.71 -4.19 -3.41
C VAL A 40 -3.70 -4.73 -2.40
N ALA A 41 -4.96 -4.83 -2.81
CA ALA A 41 -6.06 -5.37 -2.02
C ALA A 41 -6.79 -6.47 -2.78
N GLU A 42 -7.49 -7.33 -2.05
CA GLU A 42 -8.42 -8.30 -2.61
C GLU A 42 -9.68 -7.57 -3.11
N ALA A 43 -10.07 -7.77 -4.37
CA ALA A 43 -11.11 -6.98 -5.03
C ALA A 43 -12.51 -7.15 -4.37
N GLY A 44 -12.83 -8.36 -3.91
CA GLY A 44 -14.14 -8.64 -3.31
C GLY A 44 -14.31 -8.14 -1.88
N THR A 45 -13.22 -8.07 -1.11
CA THR A 45 -13.26 -7.76 0.34
C THR A 45 -12.62 -6.42 0.69
N GLY A 46 -11.82 -5.84 -0.23
CA GLY A 46 -10.98 -4.69 0.04
C GLY A 46 -9.83 -4.98 1.01
N ARG A 47 -9.60 -6.24 1.40
CA ARG A 47 -8.56 -6.61 2.37
C ARG A 47 -7.16 -6.35 1.81
N LEU A 48 -6.32 -5.68 2.59
CA LEU A 48 -4.93 -5.41 2.22
C LEU A 48 -4.14 -6.73 2.07
N LEU A 49 -3.47 -6.88 0.92
CA LEU A 49 -2.62 -8.01 0.58
C LEU A 49 -1.15 -7.61 0.61
N GLU A 50 -0.83 -6.45 0.05
CA GLU A 50 0.54 -5.98 -0.14
C GLU A 50 0.61 -4.45 -0.12
N THR A 51 1.79 -3.95 0.25
CA THR A 51 2.19 -2.57 0.00
C THR A 51 3.64 -2.55 -0.46
N GLN A 52 3.92 -1.76 -1.49
CA GLN A 52 5.26 -1.52 -2.03
C GLN A 52 5.54 -0.03 -1.92
N VAL A 53 6.73 0.33 -1.43
CA VAL A 53 7.13 1.72 -1.25
C VAL A 53 8.50 1.91 -1.86
N GLY A 54 8.60 2.81 -2.83
CA GLY A 54 9.88 3.28 -3.36
C GLY A 54 10.05 4.74 -2.98
N ALA A 55 10.85 5.02 -1.95
CA ALA A 55 11.07 6.36 -1.41
C ALA A 55 12.30 6.37 -0.50
N SER A 56 12.90 7.54 -0.26
CA SER A 56 13.99 7.71 0.72
C SER A 56 13.55 7.33 2.14
N ASP A 57 12.32 7.65 2.51
CA ASP A 57 11.73 7.39 3.84
C ASP A 57 10.83 6.14 3.88
N ALA A 58 11.05 5.17 2.98
CA ALA A 58 10.19 3.99 2.85
C ALA A 58 10.07 3.15 4.14
N GLY A 59 11.05 3.24 5.04
CA GLY A 59 11.10 2.49 6.30
C GLY A 59 9.94 2.79 7.26
N GLU A 60 9.51 4.06 7.39
CA GLU A 60 8.40 4.41 8.27
C GLU A 60 7.05 3.92 7.69
N VAL A 61 6.85 4.15 6.39
CA VAL A 61 5.60 3.77 5.70
C VAL A 61 5.41 2.26 5.68
N ILE A 62 6.48 1.50 5.42
CA ILE A 62 6.37 0.04 5.31
C ILE A 62 6.06 -0.63 6.65
N GLN A 63 6.48 -0.05 7.78
CA GLN A 63 6.15 -0.58 9.11
C GLN A 63 4.66 -0.48 9.39
N ALA A 64 4.05 0.68 9.14
CA ALA A 64 2.61 0.86 9.30
C ALA A 64 1.82 -0.07 8.36
N ALA A 65 2.23 -0.16 7.10
CA ALA A 65 1.61 -1.07 6.13
C ALA A 65 1.71 -2.55 6.54
N ALA A 66 2.86 -2.98 7.07
CA ALA A 66 3.05 -4.34 7.57
C ALA A 66 2.10 -4.66 8.73
N LEU A 67 1.89 -3.71 9.65
CA LEU A 67 0.94 -3.86 10.75
C LEU A 67 -0.50 -3.97 10.23
N ALA A 68 -0.90 -3.11 9.30
CA ALA A 68 -2.24 -3.11 8.70
C ALA A 68 -2.55 -4.43 7.98
N ILE A 69 -1.60 -4.94 7.18
CA ILE A 69 -1.71 -6.24 6.51
C ILE A 69 -1.81 -7.38 7.53
N ARG A 70 -0.99 -7.36 8.59
CA ARG A 70 -1.02 -8.36 9.66
C ARG A 70 -2.36 -8.34 10.43
N ALA A 71 -2.92 -7.16 10.64
CA ALA A 71 -4.23 -6.96 11.24
C ALA A 71 -5.40 -7.31 10.31
N LYS A 72 -5.13 -7.69 9.05
CA LYS A 72 -6.12 -7.99 8.00
C LYS A 72 -7.07 -6.81 7.75
N MET A 73 -6.58 -5.59 7.91
CA MET A 73 -7.34 -4.38 7.63
C MET A 73 -7.75 -4.32 6.16
N THR A 74 -8.90 -3.69 5.91
CA THR A 74 -9.34 -3.29 4.58
C THR A 74 -8.76 -1.93 4.17
N VAL A 75 -8.87 -1.59 2.89
CA VAL A 75 -8.53 -0.25 2.38
C VAL A 75 -9.35 0.85 3.07
N HIS A 76 -10.58 0.55 3.49
CA HIS A 76 -11.44 1.47 4.23
C HIS A 76 -10.96 1.64 5.66
N ASP A 77 -10.69 0.54 6.37
CA ASP A 77 -10.16 0.60 7.74
C ASP A 77 -8.87 1.42 7.82
N LEU A 78 -8.00 1.31 6.80
CA LEU A 78 -6.75 2.07 6.72
C LEU A 78 -6.98 3.55 6.40
N ALA A 79 -7.99 3.88 5.59
CA ALA A 79 -8.33 5.26 5.23
C ALA A 79 -9.04 6.00 6.38
N ASP A 80 -9.73 5.28 7.26
CA ASP A 80 -10.45 5.82 8.42
C ASP A 80 -9.57 5.97 9.68
N GLN A 81 -8.25 5.67 9.60
CA GLN A 81 -7.27 5.97 10.66
C GLN A 81 -6.75 7.41 10.56
#